data_AF-A0A1G8BNA3-F1
#
_entry.id   AF-A0A1G8BNA3-F1
#
_cell.length_a   1.000
_cell.length_b   1.000
_cell.length_c   1.000
_cell.angle_alpha   90.00
_cell.angle_beta   90.00
_cell.angle_gamma   90.00
#
_symmetry.space_group_name_H-M   'P 1'
#
loop_
_entity.id
_entity.type
_entity.pdbx_description
1 polymer ?
#
loop_
_entity_poly.entity_id
_entity_poly.type
_entity_poly.pdbx_seq_one_letter_code
_entity_poly.pdbx_strand_id
1 'polypeptide(L)'
;MNSSLQVVAIIGSPTDPDQLFRSALGGDSLQEELAKASGRDVRLQVVSWSPSEKFPQGVVVGTAAGTEAMDRVLSRIGAVRLQGVLQKYPAGRLLNSLGPLDQSRVFWRAVQKREDAVSVLRSADVLVAVDLAAVRTAWKTRQNNPSVAAYYGLASTLKVFATRFAQTTSS
;
A
#
# COMPACT_ATOMS: atom_id res chain seq x y z
N MET A 1 21.65 -10.21 -18.51
CA MET A 1 21.47 -8.95 -17.76
C MET A 1 20.36 -9.19 -16.74
N ASN A 2 20.67 -9.19 -15.44
CA ASN A 2 19.63 -9.33 -14.41
C ASN A 2 18.86 -8.02 -14.30
N SER A 3 17.67 -7.98 -14.91
CA SER A 3 16.78 -6.82 -14.84
C SER A 3 16.41 -6.53 -13.38
N SER A 4 16.50 -5.27 -12.98
CA SER A 4 16.05 -4.77 -11.68
C SER A 4 14.57 -5.09 -11.45
N LEU A 5 14.20 -5.53 -10.24
CA LEU A 5 12.81 -5.80 -9.86
C LEU A 5 12.12 -4.49 -9.46
N GLN A 6 11.02 -4.14 -10.13
CA GLN A 6 10.19 -3.02 -9.75
C GLN A 6 9.20 -3.44 -8.66
N VAL A 7 9.43 -2.96 -7.44
CA VAL A 7 8.57 -3.21 -6.29
C VAL A 7 7.83 -1.92 -5.93
N VAL A 8 6.51 -2.03 -5.74
CA VAL A 8 5.69 -0.92 -5.26
C VAL A 8 5.14 -1.25 -3.89
N ALA A 9 5.55 -0.49 -2.88
CA ALA A 9 4.95 -0.52 -1.56
C ALA A 9 3.73 0.39 -1.51
N ILE A 10 2.61 -0.14 -1.03
CA ILE A 10 1.32 0.53 -0.99
C ILE A 10 0.93 0.74 0.47
N ILE A 11 0.67 1.98 0.85
CA ILE A 11 0.29 2.38 2.21
C ILE A 11 -1.04 3.12 2.15
N GLY A 12 -2.11 2.43 2.56
CA GLY A 12 -3.48 2.97 2.50
C GLY A 12 -3.89 3.75 3.74
N SER A 13 -3.09 3.72 4.80
CA SER A 13 -3.24 4.54 6.00
C SER A 13 -2.58 5.92 5.85
N PRO A 14 -3.00 6.95 6.61
CA PRO A 14 -2.39 8.28 6.62
C PRO A 14 -1.07 8.33 7.41
N THR A 15 -0.37 7.21 7.51
CA THR A 15 0.90 7.10 8.26
C THR A 15 2.06 7.51 7.35
N ASP A 16 3.07 8.17 7.91
CA ASP A 16 4.34 8.40 7.22
C ASP A 16 4.98 7.06 6.84
N PRO A 17 5.26 6.82 5.53
CA PRO A 17 5.97 5.63 5.07
C PRO A 17 7.25 5.33 5.85
N ASP A 18 8.04 6.34 6.20
CA ASP A 18 9.32 6.16 6.86
C ASP A 18 9.19 5.69 8.29
N GLN A 19 8.16 6.18 8.99
CA GLN A 19 7.84 5.71 10.32
C GLN A 19 7.35 4.25 10.29
N LEU A 20 6.52 3.92 9.30
CA LEU A 20 5.95 2.58 9.16
C LEU A 20 7.05 1.55 8.87
N PHE A 21 7.92 1.81 7.89
CA PHE A 21 9.03 0.91 7.58
C PHE A 21 10.00 0.77 8.74
N ARG A 22 10.39 1.87 9.41
CA ARG A 22 11.26 1.80 10.60
C ARG A 22 10.65 0.94 11.71
N SER A 23 9.36 1.12 11.98
CA SER A 23 8.65 0.33 13.00
C SER A 23 8.56 -1.15 12.65
N ALA A 24 8.46 -1.49 11.36
CA ALA A 24 8.29 -2.86 10.91
C ALA A 24 9.62 -3.60 10.68
N LEU A 25 10.68 -2.88 10.30
CA LEU A 25 11.98 -3.43 9.87
C LEU A 25 13.10 -3.16 10.88
N GLY A 26 12.87 -2.39 11.93
CA GLY A 26 13.88 -2.15 12.97
C GLY A 26 14.97 -1.14 12.60
N GLY A 27 14.85 -0.44 11.47
CA GLY A 27 15.77 0.63 11.05
C GLY A 27 16.24 0.52 9.61
N ASP A 28 16.23 -0.69 9.04
CA ASP A 28 16.67 -0.96 7.68
C ASP A 28 15.65 -0.51 6.62
N SER A 29 16.12 -0.19 5.41
CA SER A 29 15.22 0.19 4.32
C SER A 29 14.56 -1.06 3.71
N LEU A 30 13.28 -0.96 3.35
CA LEU A 30 12.56 -2.07 2.69
C LEU A 30 13.25 -2.50 1.39
N GLN A 31 13.84 -1.56 0.66
CA GLN A 31 14.55 -1.84 -0.59
C GLN A 31 15.77 -2.73 -0.33
N GLU A 32 16.59 -2.41 0.67
CA GLU A 32 17.78 -3.20 1.03
C GLU A 32 17.39 -4.60 1.50
N GLU A 33 16.36 -4.73 2.34
CA GLU A 33 15.87 -6.02 2.83
C GLU A 33 15.37 -6.91 1.67
N LEU A 34 14.63 -6.36 0.71
CA LEU A 34 14.17 -7.10 -0.46
C LEU A 34 15.31 -7.44 -1.43
N ALA A 35 16.26 -6.52 -1.62
CA ALA A 35 17.44 -6.75 -2.45
C ALA A 35 18.30 -7.87 -1.87
N LYS A 36 18.54 -7.84 -0.56
CA LYS A 36 19.25 -8.89 0.20
C LYS A 36 18.52 -10.23 0.14
N ALA A 37 17.20 -10.23 0.34
CA ALA A 37 16.38 -11.44 0.30
C ALA A 37 16.36 -12.12 -1.09
N SER A 38 16.35 -11.33 -2.17
CA SER A 38 16.32 -11.86 -3.54
C SER A 38 17.69 -12.04 -4.19
N GLY A 39 18.73 -11.40 -3.66
CA GLY A 39 20.03 -11.26 -4.33
C GLY A 39 19.94 -10.46 -5.63
N ARG A 40 18.89 -9.66 -5.85
CA ARG A 40 18.66 -8.87 -7.06
C ARG A 40 18.63 -7.38 -6.75
N ASP A 41 18.91 -6.56 -7.76
CA ASP A 41 18.62 -5.13 -7.68
C ASP A 41 17.10 -4.93 -7.58
N VAL A 42 16.68 -4.11 -6.62
CA VAL A 42 15.28 -3.79 -6.34
C VAL A 42 15.11 -2.29 -6.42
N ARG A 43 14.18 -1.84 -7.26
CA ARG A 43 13.71 -0.45 -7.29
C ARG A 43 12.40 -0.36 -6.53
N LEU A 44 12.41 0.38 -5.42
CA LEU A 44 11.25 0.61 -4.60
C LEU A 44 10.58 1.93 -4.96
N GLN A 45 9.29 1.87 -5.30
CA GLN A 45 8.41 3.03 -5.33
C GLN A 45 7.33 2.90 -4.26
N VAL A 46 6.84 4.04 -3.77
CA VAL A 46 5.83 4.09 -2.72
C VAL A 46 4.58 4.77 -3.26
N VAL A 47 3.42 4.16 -3.02
CA VAL A 47 2.10 4.77 -3.26
C VAL A 47 1.41 4.92 -1.90
N SER A 48 1.24 6.16 -1.43
CA SER A 48 0.76 6.45 -0.07
C SER A 48 -0.18 7.65 -0.02
N TRP A 49 -0.93 7.80 1.08
CA TRP A 49 -1.64 9.06 1.37
C TRP A 49 -0.69 10.19 1.76
N SER A 50 0.33 9.86 2.56
CA SER A 50 1.22 10.83 3.18
C SER A 50 2.53 10.95 2.39
N PRO A 51 3.05 12.17 2.20
CA PRO A 51 4.38 12.37 1.64
C PRO A 51 5.46 11.76 2.54
N SER A 52 6.59 11.41 1.94
CA SER A 52 7.82 11.00 2.65
C SER A 52 9.00 11.70 2.01
N GLU A 53 9.91 12.19 2.85
CA GLU A 53 11.17 12.81 2.40
C GLU A 53 12.14 11.78 1.82
N LYS A 54 12.12 10.53 2.31
CA LYS A 54 13.00 9.46 1.80
C LYS A 54 12.51 8.86 0.49
N PHE A 55 11.23 9.03 0.15
CA PHE A 55 10.65 8.58 -1.11
C PHE A 55 10.16 9.77 -1.95
N PRO A 56 11.06 10.66 -2.40
CA PRO A 56 10.66 11.85 -3.16
C PRO A 56 10.05 11.52 -4.54
N GLN A 57 10.34 10.32 -5.06
CA GLN A 57 9.72 9.80 -6.28
C GLN A 57 8.45 8.96 -6.00
N GLY A 58 8.03 8.86 -4.74
CA GLY A 58 6.79 8.19 -4.35
C GLY A 58 5.56 8.95 -4.85
N VAL A 59 4.54 8.21 -5.26
CA VAL A 59 3.25 8.78 -5.67
C VAL A 59 2.40 8.99 -4.43
N VAL A 60 2.35 10.23 -3.97
CA VAL A 60 1.44 10.65 -2.90
C VAL A 60 0.06 10.82 -3.49
N VAL A 61 -0.91 9.97 -3.15
CA VAL A 61 -2.27 10.00 -3.71
C VAL A 61 -3.03 11.30 -3.33
N GLY A 62 -2.48 12.07 -2.38
CA GLY A 62 -2.89 13.40 -1.96
C GLY A 62 -4.01 13.34 -0.92
N THR A 63 -4.07 14.25 0.04
CA THR A 63 -5.25 14.36 0.92
C THR A 63 -6.46 14.62 0.05
N ALA A 64 -7.48 13.78 0.19
CA ALA A 64 -8.59 13.72 -0.75
C ALA A 64 -9.35 15.06 -0.90
N ALA A 65 -8.97 15.87 -1.89
CA ALA A 65 -9.77 17.01 -2.33
C ALA A 65 -11.16 16.56 -2.84
N GLY A 66 -11.30 15.28 -3.20
CA GLY A 66 -12.58 14.63 -3.51
C GLY A 66 -13.32 14.03 -2.30
N THR A 67 -12.72 13.95 -1.12
CA THR A 67 -13.45 13.61 0.11
C THR A 67 -13.96 14.86 0.81
N GLU A 68 -13.45 16.07 0.58
CA GLU A 68 -13.99 17.26 1.29
C GLU A 68 -15.49 17.47 1.15
N ALA A 69 -16.07 17.17 -0.02
CA ALA A 69 -17.52 17.27 -0.23
C ALA A 69 -18.27 16.10 0.45
N MET A 70 -17.76 14.88 0.33
CA MET A 70 -18.35 13.70 0.94
C MET A 70 -18.19 13.73 2.47
N ASP A 71 -17.03 14.09 2.99
CA ASP A 71 -16.68 14.34 4.39
C ASP A 71 -17.49 15.51 4.95
N ARG A 72 -17.76 16.57 4.17
CA ARG A 72 -18.72 17.62 4.59
C ARG A 72 -20.13 17.07 4.74
N VAL A 73 -20.59 16.22 3.81
CA VAL A 73 -21.91 15.58 3.92
C VAL A 73 -21.94 14.59 5.08
N LEU A 74 -20.93 13.73 5.20
CA LEU A 74 -20.76 12.71 6.23
C LEU A 74 -20.59 13.29 7.64
N SER A 75 -19.88 14.42 7.76
CA SER A 75 -19.77 15.17 9.02
C SER A 75 -21.10 15.82 9.40
N ARG A 76 -21.87 16.36 8.45
CA ARG A 76 -23.21 16.91 8.69
C ARG A 76 -24.22 15.86 9.18
N ILE A 77 -24.12 14.61 8.72
CA ILE A 77 -24.95 13.49 9.20
C ILE A 77 -24.34 12.73 10.39
N GLY A 78 -23.24 13.22 10.98
CA GLY A 78 -22.63 12.62 12.17
C GLY A 78 -21.89 11.29 11.94
N ALA A 79 -21.69 10.87 10.69
CA ALA A 79 -21.07 9.60 10.33
C ALA A 79 -19.60 9.50 10.79
N VAL A 80 -18.89 10.63 10.90
CA VAL A 80 -17.52 10.68 11.44
C VAL A 80 -17.48 10.31 12.93
N ARG A 81 -18.46 10.79 13.73
CA ARG A 81 -18.61 10.37 15.14
C ARG A 81 -19.00 8.90 15.23
N LEU A 82 -19.90 8.45 14.34
CA LEU A 82 -20.33 7.05 14.28
C LEU A 82 -19.17 6.12 13.93
N GLN A 83 -18.30 6.51 13.00
CA GLN A 83 -17.10 5.75 12.63
C GLN A 83 -16.18 5.56 13.84
N GLY A 84 -15.92 6.62 14.61
CA GLY A 84 -15.10 6.56 15.83
C GLY A 84 -15.69 5.66 16.91
N VAL A 85 -17.03 5.60 17.05
CA VAL A 85 -17.71 4.70 17.98
C VAL A 85 -17.68 3.26 17.49
N LEU A 86 -17.98 3.03 16.21
CA LEU A 86 -18.00 1.70 15.59
C LEU A 86 -16.61 1.05 15.55
N GLN A 87 -15.53 1.83 15.49
CA GLN A 87 -14.17 1.28 15.56
C GLN A 87 -13.84 0.63 16.92
N LYS A 88 -14.56 0.97 18.00
CA LYS A 88 -14.32 0.42 19.34
C LYS A 88 -14.76 -1.04 19.49
N TYR A 89 -15.65 -1.53 18.63
CA TYR A 89 -16.24 -2.87 18.76
C TYR A 89 -15.95 -3.73 17.51
N PRO A 90 -15.68 -5.03 17.65
CA PRO A 90 -15.41 -5.92 16.51
C PRO A 90 -16.50 -5.89 15.42
N ALA A 91 -17.78 -5.93 15.83
CA ALA A 91 -18.90 -5.85 14.91
C ALA A 91 -18.99 -4.48 14.20
N GLY A 92 -18.68 -3.39 14.91
CA GLY A 92 -18.65 -2.06 14.32
C GLY A 92 -17.49 -1.88 13.32
N ARG A 93 -16.34 -2.53 13.53
CA ARG A 93 -15.24 -2.56 12.56
C ARG A 93 -15.65 -3.28 11.27
N LEU A 94 -16.43 -4.35 11.36
CA LEU A 94 -17.00 -5.03 10.19
C LEU A 94 -18.03 -4.16 9.45
N LEU A 95 -18.91 -3.47 10.18
CA LEU A 95 -19.87 -2.56 9.54
C LEU A 95 -19.15 -1.39 8.83
N ASN A 96 -18.08 -0.87 9.42
CA ASN A 96 -17.24 0.14 8.80
C ASN A 96 -16.53 -0.38 7.53
N SER A 97 -16.06 -1.63 7.51
CA SER A 97 -15.39 -2.22 6.34
C SER A 97 -16.34 -2.53 5.17
N LEU A 98 -17.63 -2.67 5.46
CA LEU A 98 -18.69 -2.81 4.45
C LEU A 98 -19.22 -1.47 3.93
N GLY A 99 -18.93 -0.37 4.65
CA GLY A 99 -19.44 0.96 4.37
C GLY A 99 -18.72 1.74 3.25
N PRO A 100 -19.22 2.94 2.91
CA PRO A 100 -18.56 3.86 1.99
C PRO A 100 -17.30 4.49 2.58
N LEU A 101 -17.18 4.44 3.92
CA LEU A 101 -16.08 4.95 4.75
C LEU A 101 -14.94 3.93 4.97
N ASP A 102 -15.04 2.72 4.40
CA ASP A 102 -13.96 1.75 4.46
C ASP A 102 -12.68 2.36 3.86
N GLN A 103 -11.61 2.43 4.66
CA GLN A 103 -10.36 3.06 4.25
C GLN A 103 -9.78 2.42 2.99
N SER A 104 -9.93 1.11 2.83
CA SER A 104 -9.47 0.39 1.64
C SER A 104 -10.21 0.80 0.37
N ARG A 105 -11.53 1.00 0.46
CA ARG A 105 -12.35 1.53 -0.64
C ARG A 105 -12.04 2.99 -0.94
N VAL A 106 -11.90 3.82 0.08
CA VAL A 106 -11.60 5.25 -0.08
C VAL A 106 -10.24 5.42 -0.75
N PHE A 107 -9.23 4.71 -0.27
CA PHE A 107 -7.89 4.73 -0.85
C PHE A 107 -7.87 4.22 -2.29
N TRP A 108 -8.53 3.10 -2.58
CA TRP A 108 -8.63 2.60 -3.96
C TRP A 108 -9.27 3.63 -4.90
N ARG A 109 -10.37 4.29 -4.50
CA ARG A 109 -10.99 5.33 -5.31
C ARG A 109 -10.06 6.52 -5.54
N ALA A 110 -9.27 6.89 -4.54
CA ALA A 110 -8.30 7.98 -4.66
C ALA A 110 -7.18 7.61 -5.63
N VAL A 111 -6.64 6.39 -5.54
CA VAL A 111 -5.67 5.84 -6.50
C VAL A 111 -6.22 5.85 -7.91
N GLN A 112 -7.47 5.42 -8.13
CA GLN A 112 -8.07 5.39 -9.47
C GLN A 112 -8.22 6.77 -10.13
N LYS A 113 -8.29 7.84 -9.33
CA LYS A 113 -8.37 9.22 -9.84
C LYS A 113 -7.01 9.77 -10.27
N ARG A 114 -5.93 9.03 -10.02
CA ARG A 114 -4.56 9.43 -10.26
C ARG A 114 -3.90 8.52 -11.28
N GLU A 115 -3.71 9.06 -12.47
CA GLU A 115 -3.13 8.30 -13.58
C GLU A 115 -1.69 7.88 -13.30
N ASP A 116 -0.90 8.73 -12.63
CA ASP A 116 0.45 8.41 -12.19
C ASP A 116 0.48 7.23 -11.21
N ALA A 117 -0.41 7.21 -10.21
CA ALA A 117 -0.53 6.10 -9.26
C ALA A 117 -0.93 4.81 -9.96
N VAL A 118 -1.90 4.87 -10.89
CA VAL A 118 -2.34 3.71 -11.67
C VAL A 118 -1.23 3.20 -12.57
N SER A 119 -0.46 4.09 -13.21
CA SER A 119 0.66 3.73 -14.08
C SER A 119 1.75 3.00 -13.31
N VAL A 120 2.17 3.54 -12.16
CA VAL A 120 3.16 2.91 -11.26
C VAL A 120 2.71 1.53 -10.80
N LEU A 121 1.44 1.39 -10.41
CA LEU A 121 0.88 0.10 -10.00
C LEU A 121 0.83 -0.93 -11.13
N ARG A 122 0.62 -0.49 -12.38
CA ARG A 122 0.56 -1.37 -13.55
C ARG A 122 1.94 -1.82 -14.04
N SER A 123 2.97 -1.00 -13.86
CA SER A 123 4.35 -1.33 -14.26
C SER A 123 5.12 -2.16 -13.25
N ALA A 124 4.56 -2.36 -12.04
CA ALA A 124 5.20 -3.11 -10.97
C ALA A 124 5.34 -4.60 -11.32
N ASP A 125 6.48 -5.19 -10.98
CA ASP A 125 6.62 -6.66 -10.94
C ASP A 125 5.98 -7.21 -9.66
N VAL A 126 6.09 -6.45 -8.57
CA VAL A 126 5.63 -6.84 -7.24
C VAL A 126 4.93 -5.68 -6.52
N LEU A 127 3.75 -5.95 -5.97
CA LEU A 127 3.02 -5.07 -5.07
C LEU A 127 3.12 -5.58 -3.64
N VAL A 128 3.39 -4.67 -2.72
CA VAL A 128 3.42 -4.95 -1.28
C VAL A 128 2.37 -4.09 -0.61
N ALA A 129 1.25 -4.67 -0.20
CA ALA A 129 0.29 -3.99 0.65
C ALA A 129 0.82 -3.97 2.08
N VAL A 130 1.28 -2.80 2.51
CA VAL A 130 1.97 -2.62 3.78
C VAL A 130 1.00 -2.65 4.96
N ASP A 131 -0.22 -2.14 4.76
CA ASP A 131 -1.30 -2.11 5.75
C ASP A 131 -2.60 -2.69 5.20
N LEU A 132 -3.60 -2.84 6.06
CA LEU A 132 -4.89 -3.41 5.70
C LEU A 132 -5.63 -2.56 4.64
N ALA A 133 -5.52 -1.24 4.71
CA ALA A 133 -6.17 -0.33 3.76
C ALA A 133 -5.59 -0.45 2.34
N ALA A 134 -4.31 -0.83 2.21
CA ALA A 134 -3.66 -1.08 0.94
C ALA A 134 -4.07 -2.40 0.27
N VAL A 135 -4.58 -3.38 1.02
CA VAL A 135 -4.89 -4.73 0.51
C VAL A 135 -5.84 -4.70 -0.67
N ARG A 136 -6.89 -3.87 -0.60
CA ARG A 136 -7.87 -3.76 -1.70
C ARG A 136 -7.21 -3.25 -2.98
N THR A 137 -6.35 -2.25 -2.88
CA THR A 137 -5.61 -1.68 -4.02
C THR A 137 -4.72 -2.73 -4.64
N ALA A 138 -3.88 -3.42 -3.85
CA ALA A 138 -3.02 -4.49 -4.36
C ALA A 138 -3.82 -5.62 -5.02
N TRP A 139 -4.91 -6.08 -4.38
CA TRP A 139 -5.76 -7.14 -4.91
C TRP A 139 -6.42 -6.73 -6.22
N LYS A 140 -6.98 -5.52 -6.31
CA LYS A 140 -7.62 -5.02 -7.54
C LYS A 140 -6.63 -4.81 -8.67
N THR A 141 -5.44 -4.31 -8.39
CA THR A 141 -4.39 -4.19 -9.41
C THR A 141 -3.98 -5.56 -9.93
N ARG A 142 -3.70 -6.54 -9.07
CA ARG A 142 -3.38 -7.92 -9.49
C ARG A 142 -4.51 -8.58 -10.27
N GLN A 143 -5.77 -8.36 -9.85
CA GLN A 143 -6.93 -8.90 -10.57
C GLN A 143 -6.99 -8.38 -12.02
N ASN A 144 -6.59 -7.12 -12.25
CA ASN A 144 -6.57 -6.50 -13.56
C ASN A 144 -5.26 -6.76 -14.34
N ASN A 145 -4.18 -7.10 -13.65
CA ASN A 145 -2.89 -7.46 -14.24
C ASN A 145 -2.31 -8.71 -13.56
N PRO A 146 -2.66 -9.93 -14.03
CA PRO A 146 -2.28 -11.18 -13.38
C PRO A 146 -0.77 -11.46 -13.35
N SER A 147 0.04 -10.78 -14.16
CA SER A 147 1.51 -10.95 -14.16
C SER A 147 2.17 -10.35 -12.91
N VAL A 148 1.48 -9.46 -12.21
CA VAL A 148 1.99 -8.78 -11.02
C VAL A 148 1.81 -9.65 -9.78
N ALA A 149 2.88 -9.90 -9.04
CA ALA A 149 2.79 -10.55 -7.74
C ALA A 149 2.26 -9.56 -6.70
N ALA A 150 1.34 -9.99 -5.82
CA ALA A 150 0.84 -9.15 -4.73
C ALA A 150 1.00 -9.86 -3.40
N TYR A 151 1.65 -9.18 -2.45
CA TYR A 151 1.87 -9.62 -1.09
C TYR A 151 1.16 -8.70 -0.10
N TYR A 152 0.67 -9.29 0.99
CA TYR A 152 -0.13 -8.58 1.99
C TYR A 152 0.56 -8.69 3.35
N GLY A 153 1.08 -7.55 3.82
CA GLY A 153 1.90 -7.42 5.02
C GLY A 153 3.40 -7.44 4.72
N LEU A 154 4.16 -6.62 5.45
CA LEU A 154 5.63 -6.54 5.30
C LEU A 154 6.33 -7.84 5.72
N ALA A 155 6.01 -8.36 6.90
CA ALA A 155 6.68 -9.53 7.46
C ALA A 155 6.48 -10.81 6.62
N SER A 156 5.29 -10.99 6.05
CA SER A 156 4.98 -12.10 5.14
C SER A 156 5.70 -11.93 3.80
N THR A 157 5.77 -10.69 3.29
CA THR A 157 6.49 -10.38 2.05
C THR A 157 7.95 -10.81 2.17
N LEU A 158 8.69 -10.37 3.19
CA LEU A 158 10.11 -10.70 3.34
C LEU A 158 10.37 -12.21 3.33
N LYS A 159 9.53 -12.99 4.01
CA LYS A 159 9.66 -14.45 4.07
C LYS A 159 9.46 -15.12 2.71
N VAL A 160 8.45 -14.70 1.95
CA VAL A 160 8.08 -15.34 0.68
C VAL A 160 8.88 -14.79 -0.49
N PHE A 161 9.35 -13.54 -0.40
CA PHE A 161 10.10 -12.87 -1.44
C PHE A 161 11.43 -13.59 -1.71
N ALA A 162 12.14 -13.99 -0.65
CA ALA A 162 13.35 -14.79 -0.77
C ALA A 162 13.10 -16.09 -1.54
N THR A 163 12.08 -16.87 -1.15
CA THR A 163 11.79 -18.16 -1.80
C THR A 163 11.44 -18.03 -3.28
N ARG A 164 10.77 -16.94 -3.68
CA ARG A 164 10.28 -16.77 -5.05
C ARG A 164 11.29 -16.10 -5.98
N PHE A 165 12.14 -15.22 -5.45
CA PHE A 165 13.03 -14.36 -6.24
C PHE A 165 14.51 -14.55 -5.95
N ALA A 166 14.88 -15.45 -5.02
CA ALA A 166 16.27 -15.84 -4.85
C ALA A 166 16.84 -16.29 -6.19
N GLN A 167 17.98 -15.70 -6.55
CA GLN A 167 18.78 -16.26 -7.63
C GLN A 167 19.21 -17.67 -7.19
N THR A 168 18.80 -18.70 -7.93
CA THR A 168 19.47 -19.99 -7.84
C THR A 168 20.90 -19.76 -8.28
N THR A 169 21.81 -19.73 -7.32
CA THR A 169 23.25 -19.76 -7.57
C THR A 169 23.54 -21.11 -8.21
N SER A 170 23.41 -21.18 -9.54
CA SER A 170 23.87 -22.32 -10.33
C SER A 170 25.40 -22.24 -10.36
N SER A 171 26.03 -22.96 -9.42
CA SER A 171 27.45 -23.27 -9.43
C SER A 171 27.81 -24.20 -10.59
#